data_AF-A0A968FRM4-F1
#
_entry.id   AF-A0A968FRM4-F1
#
_cell.length_a   1.000
_cell.length_b   1.000
_cell.length_c   1.000
_cell.angle_alpha   90.00
_cell.angle_beta   90.00
_cell.angle_gamma   90.00
#
_symmetry.space_group_name_H-M   'P 1'
#
loop_
_entity.id
_entity.type
_entity.pdbx_description
1 polymer ?
#
loop_
_entity_poly.entity_id
_entity_poly.type
_entity_poly.pdbx_seq_one_letter_code
_entity_poly.pdbx_strand_id
1 'polypeptide(L)'
;MMAIRQSIPVVLTVLIFLTAAPPSARAGAMLSDLENALMCTCDDKCGKVLVNCTCSTADETRAQFAQMLDSGLTVEQIIQGQVDKHGEKVLSAPTKKGFNLTAWVTPFVALLAGGFGISKILEAWTRRRQKGSRAPEDSADPNPSTSIPSKYSRRLKEELDNIEL
;
A
#
# COMPACT_ATOMS: atom_id res chain seq x y z
N MET A 1 -56.27 13.72 -18.39
CA MET A 1 -55.31 12.85 -19.11
C MET A 1 -54.37 13.59 -20.09
N MET A 2 -54.56 14.89 -20.37
CA MET A 2 -53.78 15.61 -21.40
C MET A 2 -52.43 16.19 -20.91
N ALA A 3 -52.28 16.45 -19.60
CA ALA A 3 -51.05 17.00 -19.03
C ALA A 3 -49.86 16.03 -19.07
N ILE A 4 -50.09 14.75 -18.81
CA ILE A 4 -49.03 13.72 -18.70
C ILE A 4 -48.36 13.46 -20.06
N ARG A 5 -49.10 13.59 -21.17
CA ARG A 5 -48.60 13.33 -22.53
C ARG A 5 -47.73 14.48 -23.07
N GLN A 6 -47.86 15.68 -22.50
CA GLN A 6 -47.07 16.87 -22.83
C GLN A 6 -45.78 16.97 -21.97
N SER A 7 -45.76 16.37 -20.79
CA SER A 7 -44.59 16.39 -19.89
C SER A 7 -43.44 15.50 -20.35
N ILE A 8 -43.73 14.39 -21.04
CA ILE A 8 -42.72 13.41 -21.49
C ILE A 8 -41.66 14.04 -22.43
N PRO A 9 -42.01 14.76 -23.51
CA PRO A 9 -41.00 15.37 -24.37
C PRO A 9 -40.21 16.50 -23.70
N VAL A 10 -40.84 17.22 -22.75
CA VAL A 10 -40.20 18.30 -21.98
C VAL A 10 -39.20 17.74 -20.97
N VAL A 11 -39.55 16.66 -20.27
CA VAL A 11 -38.64 15.96 -19.35
C VAL A 11 -37.48 15.32 -20.12
N LEU A 12 -37.74 14.76 -21.30
CA LEU A 12 -36.71 14.17 -22.16
C LEU A 12 -35.72 15.23 -22.68
N THR A 13 -36.20 16.41 -23.10
CA THR A 13 -35.34 17.51 -23.54
C THR A 13 -34.53 18.11 -22.39
N VAL A 14 -35.12 18.25 -21.21
CA VAL A 14 -34.39 18.71 -20.00
C VAL A 14 -33.32 17.70 -19.57
N LEU A 15 -33.58 16.38 -19.68
CA LEU A 15 -32.58 15.36 -19.36
C LEU A 15 -31.39 15.38 -20.34
N ILE A 16 -31.63 15.62 -21.63
CA ILE A 16 -30.58 15.69 -22.66
C ILE A 16 -29.70 16.93 -22.45
N PHE A 17 -30.29 18.07 -22.07
CA PHE A 17 -29.52 19.28 -21.74
C PHE A 17 -28.66 19.11 -20.48
N LEU A 18 -29.06 18.28 -19.53
CA LEU A 18 -28.32 18.09 -18.27
C LEU A 18 -27.05 17.23 -18.42
N THR A 19 -26.97 16.40 -19.46
CA THR A 19 -25.79 15.54 -19.72
C THR A 19 -24.71 16.15 -20.59
N ALA A 20 -24.99 17.29 -21.23
CA ALA A 20 -24.04 17.98 -22.09
C ALA A 20 -23.08 18.85 -21.26
N ALA A 21 -22.16 18.21 -20.52
CA ALA A 21 -21.02 18.94 -19.98
C ALA A 21 -20.21 19.53 -21.15
N PRO A 22 -19.84 20.83 -21.09
CA PRO A 22 -19.17 21.48 -22.20
C PRO A 22 -17.84 20.78 -22.51
N PRO A 23 -17.52 20.53 -23.80
CA PRO A 23 -16.31 19.80 -24.19
C PRO A 23 -15.02 20.49 -23.68
N SER A 24 -15.05 21.82 -23.53
CA SER A 24 -13.94 22.60 -22.98
C SER A 24 -13.58 22.25 -21.54
N ALA A 25 -14.55 21.85 -20.70
CA ALA A 25 -14.27 21.42 -19.33
C ALA A 25 -13.51 20.08 -19.28
N ARG A 26 -13.74 19.20 -20.27
CA ARG A 26 -13.02 17.93 -20.39
C ARG A 26 -11.59 18.13 -20.86
N ALA A 27 -11.37 18.98 -21.85
CA ALA A 27 -10.03 19.27 -22.36
C ALA A 27 -9.10 19.86 -21.28
N GLY A 28 -9.62 20.81 -20.49
CA GLY A 28 -8.86 21.40 -19.37
C GLY A 28 -8.51 20.38 -18.27
N ALA A 29 -9.43 19.46 -17.95
CA ALA A 29 -9.17 18.40 -16.98
C ALA A 29 -8.10 17.41 -17.47
N MET A 30 -8.16 16.99 -18.74
CA MET A 30 -7.17 16.07 -19.31
C MET A 30 -5.77 16.69 -19.41
N LEU A 31 -5.67 17.97 -19.74
CA LEU A 31 -4.39 18.69 -19.72
C LEU A 31 -3.82 18.75 -18.30
N SER A 32 -4.67 19.04 -17.30
CA SER A 32 -4.26 19.06 -15.89
C SER A 32 -3.79 17.69 -15.41
N ASP A 33 -4.42 16.60 -15.83
CA ASP A 33 -3.98 15.24 -15.51
C ASP A 33 -2.60 14.93 -16.08
N LEU A 34 -2.33 15.35 -17.34
CA LEU A 34 -1.01 15.22 -17.96
C LEU A 34 0.06 16.03 -17.21
N GLU A 35 -0.27 17.28 -16.86
CA GLU A 35 0.63 18.16 -16.13
C GLU A 35 0.96 17.63 -14.72
N ASN A 36 0.03 16.94 -14.08
CA ASN A 36 0.25 16.28 -12.78
C ASN A 36 1.04 14.98 -12.91
N ALA A 37 0.90 14.25 -14.01
CA ALA A 37 1.55 12.96 -14.22
C ALA A 37 3.01 13.07 -14.69
N LEU A 38 3.42 14.22 -15.24
CA LEU A 38 4.72 14.40 -15.90
C LEU A 38 5.58 15.46 -15.20
N MET A 39 6.89 15.23 -15.19
CA MET A 39 7.91 16.15 -14.71
C MET A 39 8.38 17.07 -15.86
N CYS A 40 8.74 18.31 -15.52
CA CYS A 40 9.27 19.23 -16.51
C CYS A 40 10.70 18.86 -16.92
N THR A 41 10.93 18.64 -18.22
CA THR A 41 12.23 18.26 -18.79
C THR A 41 13.07 19.46 -19.24
N CYS A 42 13.00 20.59 -18.51
CA CYS A 42 13.77 21.77 -18.86
C CYS A 42 15.26 21.60 -18.54
N ASP A 43 16.11 22.22 -19.36
CA ASP A 43 17.58 22.16 -19.23
C ASP A 43 18.08 22.77 -17.91
N ASP A 44 17.31 23.68 -17.33
CA ASP A 44 17.61 24.37 -16.07
C ASP A 44 17.49 23.48 -14.82
N LYS A 45 17.20 22.17 -14.98
CA LYS A 45 17.05 21.20 -13.89
C LYS A 45 16.09 21.64 -12.79
N CYS A 46 14.96 22.24 -13.18
CA CYS A 46 13.92 22.71 -12.26
C CYS A 46 13.41 21.60 -11.32
N GLY A 47 13.34 20.35 -11.80
CA GLY A 47 12.96 19.19 -10.99
C GLY A 47 11.52 19.22 -10.46
N LYS A 48 10.68 20.11 -11.03
CA LYS A 48 9.27 20.25 -10.65
C LYS A 48 8.37 19.45 -11.58
N VAL A 49 7.23 19.04 -11.03
CA VAL A 49 6.08 18.53 -11.79
C VAL A 49 5.63 19.62 -12.78
N LEU A 50 5.22 19.23 -13.99
CA LEU A 50 4.92 20.16 -15.08
C LEU A 50 3.88 21.20 -14.64
N VAL A 51 2.85 20.80 -13.91
CA VAL A 51 1.80 21.69 -13.36
C VAL A 51 2.33 22.87 -12.54
N ASN A 52 3.47 22.69 -11.86
CA ASN A 52 4.08 23.69 -10.98
C ASN A 52 5.25 24.44 -11.65
N CYS A 53 5.49 24.20 -12.94
CA CYS A 53 6.58 24.79 -13.70
C CYS A 53 6.08 25.85 -14.68
N THR A 54 6.75 27.00 -14.70
CA THR A 54 6.40 28.18 -15.53
C THR A 54 7.55 28.57 -16.47
N CYS A 55 8.36 27.60 -16.91
CA CYS A 55 9.42 27.86 -17.89
C CYS A 55 8.88 27.77 -19.32
N SER A 56 9.58 28.37 -20.28
CA SER A 56 9.18 28.36 -21.70
C SER A 56 8.99 26.95 -22.26
N THR A 57 9.87 26.01 -21.89
CA THR A 57 9.75 24.60 -22.28
C THR A 57 8.48 23.96 -21.74
N ALA A 58 8.05 24.31 -20.52
CA ALA A 58 6.81 23.80 -19.95
C ALA A 58 5.60 24.30 -20.74
N ASP A 59 5.59 25.57 -21.13
CA ASP A 59 4.49 26.15 -21.91
C ASP A 59 4.41 25.55 -23.32
N GLU A 60 5.55 25.31 -23.96
CA GLU A 60 5.60 24.60 -25.25
C GLU A 60 5.08 23.17 -25.11
N THR A 61 5.49 22.46 -24.06
CA THR A 61 5.05 21.08 -23.79
C THR A 61 3.53 21.03 -23.55
N ARG A 62 2.96 22.00 -22.82
CA ARG A 62 1.50 22.12 -22.64
C ARG A 62 0.78 22.33 -23.96
N ALA A 63 1.30 23.21 -24.82
CA ALA A 63 0.72 23.46 -26.14
C ALA A 63 0.74 22.18 -27.01
N GLN A 64 1.83 21.41 -26.95
CA GLN A 64 1.92 20.13 -27.64
C GLN A 64 0.90 19.11 -27.10
N PHE A 65 0.76 19.00 -25.77
CA PHE A 65 -0.24 18.11 -25.17
C PHE A 65 -1.67 18.50 -25.50
N ALA A 66 -2.00 19.78 -25.49
CA ALA A 66 -3.30 20.27 -25.93
C ALA A 66 -3.57 19.85 -27.38
N GLN A 67 -2.58 19.98 -28.27
CA GLN A 67 -2.70 19.58 -29.67
C GLN A 67 -2.87 18.06 -29.84
N MET A 68 -2.18 17.25 -29.02
CA MET A 68 -2.35 15.79 -29.01
C MET A 68 -3.76 15.40 -28.52
N LEU A 69 -4.27 16.03 -27.46
CA LEU A 69 -5.63 15.80 -26.97
C LEU A 69 -6.67 16.19 -28.02
N ASP A 70 -6.48 17.32 -28.71
CA ASP A 70 -7.36 17.76 -29.80
C ASP A 70 -7.35 16.79 -30.99
N SER A 71 -6.23 16.09 -31.21
CA SER A 71 -6.14 15.04 -32.22
C SER A 71 -6.84 13.72 -31.84
N GLY A 72 -7.38 13.63 -30.62
CA GLY A 72 -8.14 12.48 -30.13
C GLY A 72 -7.32 11.44 -29.36
N LEU A 73 -6.05 11.73 -29.04
CA LEU A 73 -5.24 10.88 -28.17
C LEU A 73 -5.74 10.95 -26.72
N THR A 74 -5.67 9.82 -26.01
CA THR A 74 -6.00 9.79 -24.57
C THR A 74 -4.80 10.18 -23.71
N VAL A 75 -5.07 10.60 -22.47
CA VAL A 75 -4.05 10.95 -21.47
C VAL A 75 -3.04 9.81 -21.30
N GLU A 76 -3.50 8.57 -21.17
CA GLU A 76 -2.63 7.40 -21.00
C GLU A 76 -1.74 7.14 -22.22
N GLN A 77 -2.25 7.37 -23.43
CA GLN A 77 -1.47 7.19 -24.66
C GLN A 77 -0.34 8.24 -24.75
N ILE A 78 -0.64 9.49 -24.37
CA ILE A 78 0.34 10.57 -24.37
C ILE A 78 1.41 10.29 -23.28
N ILE A 79 0.99 9.90 -22.07
CA ILE A 79 1.93 9.52 -21.00
C ILE A 79 2.82 8.38 -21.45
N GLN A 80 2.26 7.30 -22.02
CA GLN A 80 3.04 6.17 -22.48
C GLN A 80 4.05 6.59 -23.56
N GLY A 81 3.64 7.41 -24.52
CA GLY A 81 4.56 7.95 -25.54
C GLY A 81 5.67 8.82 -24.95
N GLN A 82 5.41 9.55 -23.86
CA GLN A 82 6.44 10.32 -23.15
C GLN A 82 7.40 9.41 -22.37
N VAL A 83 6.89 8.35 -21.74
CA VAL A 83 7.70 7.33 -21.07
C VAL A 83 8.59 6.58 -22.06
N ASP A 84 8.06 6.26 -23.25
CA ASP A 84 8.83 5.57 -24.29
C ASP A 84 9.98 6.44 -24.82
N LYS A 85 9.80 7.77 -24.86
CA LYS A 85 10.83 8.73 -25.32
C LYS A 85 11.84 9.13 -24.25
N HIS A 86 11.38 9.41 -23.03
CA HIS A 86 12.20 9.99 -21.96
C HIS A 86 12.50 9.01 -20.81
N GLY A 87 11.92 7.81 -20.83
CA GLY A 87 12.02 6.80 -19.78
C GLY A 87 11.11 7.09 -18.59
N GLU A 88 11.13 6.21 -17.59
CA GLU A 88 10.25 6.32 -16.41
C GLU A 88 10.53 7.55 -15.52
N LYS A 89 11.68 8.21 -15.69
CA LYS A 89 12.08 9.39 -14.92
C LYS A 89 11.23 10.63 -15.24
N VAL A 90 10.51 10.61 -16.37
CA VAL A 90 9.62 11.71 -16.76
C VAL A 90 8.32 11.67 -15.97
N LEU A 91 7.93 10.54 -15.37
CA LEU A 91 6.73 10.49 -14.57
C LEU A 91 6.96 11.17 -13.22
N SER A 92 5.93 11.88 -12.75
CA SER A 92 5.91 12.45 -11.40
C SER A 92 5.77 11.39 -10.31
N ALA A 93 5.23 10.22 -10.66
CA ALA A 93 5.06 9.08 -9.76
C ALA A 93 5.59 7.79 -10.42
N PRO A 94 6.19 6.88 -9.64
CA PRO A 94 6.69 5.61 -10.17
C PRO A 94 5.55 4.78 -10.77
N THR A 95 5.83 4.12 -11.91
CA THR A 95 4.84 3.31 -12.63
C THR A 95 4.34 2.17 -11.72
N LYS A 96 3.04 1.85 -11.75
CA LYS A 96 2.47 0.74 -10.96
C LYS A 96 2.77 -0.65 -11.57
N LYS A 97 3.89 -0.81 -12.27
CA LYS A 97 4.24 -2.03 -13.04
C LYS A 97 5.67 -2.47 -12.72
N GLY A 98 5.95 -3.76 -12.88
CA GLY A 98 7.30 -4.32 -12.71
C GLY A 98 7.84 -4.29 -11.28
N PHE A 99 9.07 -3.78 -11.10
CA PHE A 99 9.81 -3.79 -9.83
C PHE A 99 9.15 -2.97 -8.72
N ASN A 100 8.34 -1.96 -9.07
CA ASN A 100 7.56 -1.21 -8.09
C ASN A 100 6.52 -2.11 -7.38
N LEU A 101 6.02 -3.15 -8.06
CA LEU A 101 5.07 -4.09 -7.47
C LEU A 101 5.73 -4.98 -6.41
N THR A 102 6.98 -5.41 -6.64
CA THR A 102 7.74 -6.18 -5.65
C THR A 102 7.98 -5.38 -4.38
N ALA A 103 8.24 -4.07 -4.47
CA ALA A 103 8.37 -3.22 -3.28
C ALA A 103 7.08 -3.22 -2.43
N TRP A 104 5.91 -3.32 -3.07
CA TRP A 104 4.62 -3.36 -2.38
C TRP A 104 4.27 -4.74 -1.81
N VAL A 105 4.64 -5.83 -2.51
CA VAL A 105 4.32 -7.22 -2.10
C VAL A 105 5.32 -7.76 -1.06
N THR A 106 6.57 -7.33 -1.12
CA THR A 106 7.65 -7.76 -0.23
C THR A 106 7.30 -7.68 1.27
N PRO A 107 6.73 -6.60 1.82
CA PRO A 107 6.42 -6.54 3.26
C PRO A 107 5.47 -7.66 3.70
N PHE A 108 4.47 -8.00 2.89
CA PHE A 108 3.54 -9.08 3.21
C PHE A 108 4.21 -10.45 3.12
N VAL A 109 5.03 -10.67 2.09
CA VAL A 109 5.78 -11.93 1.93
C VAL A 109 6.78 -12.11 3.07
N ALA A 110 7.49 -11.06 3.46
CA ALA A 110 8.43 -11.08 4.58
C ALA A 110 7.74 -11.43 5.91
N LEU A 111 6.58 -10.84 6.18
CA LEU A 111 5.79 -11.16 7.37
C LEU A 111 5.30 -12.60 7.39
N LEU A 112 4.77 -13.10 6.27
CA LEU A 112 4.29 -14.49 6.18
C LEU A 112 5.43 -15.49 6.31
N ALA A 113 6.55 -15.26 5.62
CA ALA A 113 7.73 -16.12 5.69
C ALA A 113 8.36 -16.11 7.09
N GLY A 114 8.49 -14.93 7.70
CA GLY A 114 9.00 -14.77 9.06
C GLY A 114 8.12 -15.44 10.09
N GLY A 115 6.80 -15.18 10.05
CA GLY A 115 5.83 -15.80 10.94
C GLY A 115 5.82 -17.32 10.83
N PHE A 116 5.77 -17.86 9.60
CA PHE A 116 5.81 -19.29 9.36
C PHE A 116 7.12 -19.94 9.84
N GLY A 117 8.26 -19.27 9.60
CA GLY A 117 9.57 -19.73 10.08
C GLY A 117 9.61 -19.85 11.60
N ILE A 118 9.16 -18.81 12.31
CA ILE A 118 9.10 -18.80 13.78
C ILE A 118 8.17 -19.91 14.29
N SER A 119 6.97 -20.07 13.72
CA SER A 119 6.04 -21.14 14.10
C SER A 119 6.67 -22.53 13.97
N LYS A 120 7.39 -22.80 12.87
CA LYS A 120 8.06 -24.09 12.67
C LYS A 120 9.21 -24.34 13.66
N ILE A 121 9.96 -23.30 14.00
CA ILE A 121 11.03 -23.39 15.01
C ILE A 121 10.42 -23.70 16.38
N LEU A 122 9.36 -22.99 16.77
CA LEU A 122 8.67 -23.21 18.04
C LEU A 122 8.06 -24.61 18.12
N GLU A 123 7.41 -25.08 17.05
CA GLU A 123 6.89 -26.46 16.96
C GLU A 123 7.99 -27.52 17.06
N ALA A 124 9.15 -27.29 16.43
CA ALA A 124 10.27 -28.21 16.51
C ALA A 124 10.84 -28.29 17.94
N TRP A 125 10.88 -27.17 18.66
CA TRP A 125 11.33 -27.11 20.05
C TRP A 125 10.34 -27.76 21.01
N THR A 126 9.03 -27.52 20.85
CA THR A 126 8.00 -28.11 21.71
C THR A 126 7.86 -29.62 21.50
N ARG A 127 7.91 -30.12 20.25
CA ARG A 127 7.89 -31.56 19.96
C ARG A 127 9.09 -32.30 20.56
N ARG A 128 10.29 -31.70 20.52
CA ARG A 128 11.48 -32.28 21.17
C ARG A 128 11.31 -32.38 22.69
N ARG A 129 10.69 -31.37 23.31
CA ARG A 129 10.39 -31.36 24.74
C ARG A 129 9.38 -32.46 25.13
N GLN A 130 8.36 -32.68 24.30
CA GLN A 130 7.39 -33.76 24.54
C GLN A 130 7.96 -35.16 24.28
N LYS A 131 8.84 -35.33 23.29
CA LYS A 131 9.53 -36.61 23.06
C LYS A 131 10.48 -36.99 24.19
N GLY A 132 11.05 -36.00 24.89
CA GLY A 132 11.84 -36.22 26.12
C GLY A 132 11.03 -36.37 27.41
N SER A 133 9.71 -36.10 27.38
CA SER A 133 8.84 -36.12 28.57
C SER A 133 7.84 -37.27 28.59
N ARG A 134 7.84 -38.18 27.62
CA ARG A 134 7.01 -39.40 27.65
C ARG A 134 7.76 -40.54 28.32
N ALA A 135 8.06 -40.38 29.60
CA ALA A 135 8.10 -41.51 30.53
C ALA A 135 6.64 -41.89 30.88
N PRO A 136 6.31 -43.16 31.17
CA PRO A 136 4.94 -43.58 31.41
C PRO A 136 4.37 -42.80 32.61
N GLU A 137 3.15 -42.30 32.46
CA GLU A 137 2.27 -42.00 33.59
C GLU A 137 2.18 -43.26 34.46
N ASP A 138 2.80 -43.21 35.62
CA ASP A 138 2.32 -43.94 36.77
C ASP A 138 1.58 -42.92 37.64
N SER A 139 0.26 -43.10 37.66
CA SER A 139 -0.65 -42.77 38.76
C SER A 139 -0.50 -41.40 39.44
N ALA A 140 -1.46 -40.52 39.11
CA ALA A 140 -1.70 -39.25 39.77
C ALA A 140 -1.83 -39.37 41.31
N ASP A 141 -0.98 -38.63 42.02
CA ASP A 141 -1.25 -38.11 43.37
C ASP A 141 -1.07 -36.57 43.30
N PRO A 142 -2.12 -35.76 43.53
CA PRO A 142 -2.04 -34.32 43.40
C PRO A 142 -1.50 -33.71 44.69
N ASN A 143 -0.18 -33.66 44.85
CA ASN A 143 0.41 -32.92 45.97
C ASN A 143 1.41 -31.84 45.47
N PRO A 144 1.07 -30.55 45.58
CA PRO A 144 1.88 -29.44 45.07
C PRO A 144 3.13 -29.13 45.91
N SER A 145 3.51 -29.98 46.86
CA SER A 145 4.56 -29.68 47.84
C SER A 145 5.98 -30.08 47.44
N THR A 146 6.20 -30.74 46.30
CA THR A 146 7.54 -31.21 45.92
C THR A 146 8.22 -30.31 44.89
N SER A 147 8.53 -29.07 45.27
CA SER A 147 9.64 -28.33 44.63
C SER A 147 10.19 -27.22 45.52
N ILE A 148 10.54 -27.53 46.76
CA ILE A 148 11.54 -26.72 47.48
C ILE A 148 12.89 -27.42 47.27
N PRO A 149 13.80 -26.86 46.46
CA PRO A 149 15.12 -27.45 46.29
C PRO A 149 15.78 -27.52 47.68
N SER A 150 16.36 -28.68 48.02
CA SER A 150 16.96 -28.99 49.34
C SER A 150 17.97 -27.95 49.85
N LYS A 151 18.49 -27.12 48.94
CA LYS A 151 19.33 -25.96 49.25
C LYS A 151 18.59 -24.84 50.01
N TYR A 152 17.33 -24.59 49.67
CA TYR A 152 16.54 -23.50 50.28
C TYR A 152 16.02 -23.88 51.67
N SER A 153 15.59 -25.12 51.87
CA SER A 153 15.14 -25.60 53.19
C SER A 153 16.26 -25.59 54.22
N ARG A 154 17.51 -25.80 53.79
CA ARG A 154 18.69 -25.72 54.68
C ARG A 154 18.98 -24.28 55.12
N ARG A 155 18.90 -23.31 54.20
CA ARG A 155 19.06 -21.88 54.55
C ARG A 155 17.95 -21.37 55.48
N LEU A 156 16.70 -21.77 55.27
CA LEU A 156 15.61 -21.34 56.16
C LEU A 156 15.81 -21.84 57.60
N LYS A 157 16.33 -23.06 57.78
CA LYS A 157 16.65 -23.59 59.12
C LYS A 157 17.78 -22.81 59.80
N GLU A 158 18.81 -22.45 59.04
CA GLU A 158 19.96 -21.69 59.54
C GLU A 158 19.58 -20.25 59.95
N GLU A 159 18.69 -19.60 59.20
CA GLU A 159 18.15 -18.29 59.56
C GLU A 159 17.24 -18.35 60.80
N LEU A 160 16.46 -19.43 60.96
CA LEU A 160 15.54 -19.57 62.10
C LEU A 160 16.28 -19.75 63.43
N ASP A 161 17.34 -20.56 63.43
CA ASP A 161 18.22 -20.77 64.60
C ASP A 161 18.94 -19.47 65.03
N ASN A 162 19.21 -18.57 64.08
CA ASN A 162 19.86 -17.28 64.34
C ASN A 162 18.89 -16.19 64.86
N ILE A 163 17.57 -16.38 64.69
CA ILE A 163 16.54 -15.45 65.19
C ILE A 163 16.05 -15.86 66.59
N GLU A 164 16.17 -17.14 66.95
CA GLU A 164 15.81 -17.67 68.27
C GLU A 164 16.95 -17.54 69.33
N LEU A 165 18.07 -16.88 68.98
CA LEU A 165 19.17 -16.48 69.87
C LEU A 165 19.18 -14.96 70.13
#